data_AF-T1C1T5-F1
#
_entry.id   AF-T1C1T5-F1
#
_cell.length_a   1.000
_cell.length_b   1.000
_cell.length_c   1.000
_cell.angle_alpha   90.00
_cell.angle_beta   90.00
_cell.angle_gamma   90.00
#
_symmetry.space_group_name_H-M   'P 1'
#
loop_
_entity.id
_entity.type
_entity.pdbx_description
1 polymer ?
#
loop_
_entity_poly.entity_id
_entity_poly.type
_entity_poly.pdbx_seq_one_letter_code
_entity_poly.pdbx_strand_id
1 'polypeptide(L)'
;FRKPDFTNMIGWLKASDNDSSRIKYLVLSGDVVDGIGVYPGQDSDLEILDPMEQYGRLSEFVNQVPEDIKVFVMPGNHDIVRLAEPQPILPSELKSLFNQNIYFLPNPYNLVLEDKNVLLYHGMSLNDMVELIPGMNFSTIGKALEELLRRRHLAPKYGGKTPLIPSNNDYHVIETVPDVFITGHVHSHALGNYKGVRYVNSSTWQSQTEYQRMMNFSPNLQCSRCLT
;
A
#
# COMPACT_ATOMS: atom_id res chain seq x y z
N PHE A 1 -10.50 6.04 9.83
CA PHE A 1 -9.55 5.04 10.38
C PHE A 1 -10.24 4.02 11.29
N ARG A 2 -10.01 2.71 11.10
CA ARG A 2 -10.55 1.60 11.93
C ARG A 2 -9.63 1.28 13.13
N LYS A 3 -9.53 2.22 14.06
CA LYS A 3 -8.65 2.13 15.24
C LYS A 3 -8.76 0.83 16.05
N PRO A 4 -9.97 0.29 16.35
CA PRO A 4 -10.07 -0.93 17.16
C PRO A 4 -9.44 -2.14 16.47
N ASP A 5 -9.67 -2.31 15.16
CA ASP A 5 -9.16 -3.45 14.41
C ASP A 5 -7.63 -3.39 14.27
N PHE A 6 -7.08 -2.20 14.01
CA PHE A 6 -5.62 -2.00 13.95
C PHE A 6 -4.96 -2.27 15.31
N THR A 7 -5.58 -1.80 16.39
CA THR A 7 -5.09 -2.04 17.77
C THR A 7 -5.12 -3.53 18.12
N ASN A 8 -6.18 -4.24 17.72
CA ASN A 8 -6.29 -5.69 17.93
C ASN A 8 -5.22 -6.46 17.16
N MET A 9 -4.90 -6.05 15.92
CA MET A 9 -3.83 -6.64 15.12
C MET A 9 -2.46 -6.45 15.78
N ILE A 10 -2.14 -5.25 16.29
CA ILE A 10 -0.93 -5.02 17.09
C ILE A 10 -0.94 -5.88 18.36
N GLY A 11 -2.07 -5.96 19.07
CA GLY A 11 -2.24 -6.80 20.25
C GLY A 11 -1.95 -8.28 19.97
N TRP A 12 -2.43 -8.78 18.83
CA TRP A 12 -2.17 -10.14 18.36
C TRP A 12 -0.69 -10.38 18.03
N LEU A 13 -0.02 -9.42 17.37
CA LEU A 13 1.43 -9.49 17.14
C LEU A 13 2.21 -9.55 18.46
N LYS A 14 1.82 -8.74 19.45
CA LYS A 14 2.44 -8.73 20.79
C LYS A 14 2.19 -10.01 21.59
N ALA A 15 1.03 -10.64 21.43
CA ALA A 15 0.67 -11.84 22.17
C ALA A 15 1.63 -13.02 21.87
N SER A 16 2.30 -13.01 20.71
CA SER A 16 3.28 -14.01 20.29
C SER A 16 2.77 -15.45 20.49
N ASP A 17 1.54 -15.70 20.02
CA ASP A 17 0.94 -17.03 20.03
C ASP A 17 1.57 -17.93 18.94
N ASN A 18 1.07 -19.14 18.76
CA ASN A 18 1.62 -20.10 17.79
C ASN A 18 1.71 -19.55 16.35
N ASP A 19 0.83 -18.62 15.98
CA ASP A 19 0.80 -18.01 14.65
C ASP A 19 1.61 -16.70 14.63
N SER A 20 1.41 -15.78 15.59
CA SER A 20 2.07 -14.47 15.58
C SER A 20 3.56 -14.53 15.91
N SER A 21 4.02 -15.51 16.70
CA SER A 21 5.44 -15.70 17.02
C SER A 21 6.33 -15.96 15.79
N ARG A 22 5.74 -16.43 14.69
CA ARG A 22 6.44 -16.72 13.42
C ARG A 22 6.52 -15.50 12.49
N ILE A 23 5.78 -14.44 12.78
CA ILE A 23 5.81 -13.21 11.97
C ILE A 23 7.12 -12.48 12.26
N LYS A 24 7.86 -12.16 11.20
CA LYS A 24 9.13 -11.41 11.26
C LYS A 24 9.15 -10.17 10.39
N TYR A 25 8.14 -10.01 9.54
CA TYR A 25 8.03 -8.88 8.62
C TYR A 25 6.60 -8.35 8.60
N LEU A 26 6.49 -7.02 8.58
CA LEU A 26 5.26 -6.28 8.36
C LEU A 26 5.49 -5.33 7.19
N VAL A 27 4.56 -5.24 6.24
CA VAL A 27 4.67 -4.31 5.12
C VAL A 27 3.43 -3.42 5.12
N LEU A 28 3.66 -2.11 5.10
CA LEU A 28 2.67 -1.08 4.81
C LEU A 28 2.97 -0.56 3.39
N SER A 29 2.06 -0.79 2.46
CA SER A 29 2.25 -0.64 1.01
C SER A 29 1.68 0.67 0.44
N GLY A 30 1.73 1.75 1.23
CA GLY A 30 1.33 3.10 0.81
C GLY A 30 0.02 3.58 1.43
N ASP A 31 -0.19 4.90 1.37
CA ASP A 31 -1.28 5.62 2.02
C ASP A 31 -1.34 5.35 3.52
N VAL A 32 -0.17 5.46 4.17
CA VAL A 32 -0.06 5.21 5.62
C VAL A 32 -0.60 6.37 6.47
N VAL A 33 -0.90 7.49 5.82
CA VAL A 33 -1.65 8.63 6.33
C VAL A 33 -2.67 9.09 5.28
N ASP A 34 -3.71 9.82 5.68
CA ASP A 34 -4.74 10.30 4.74
C ASP A 34 -4.25 11.48 3.88
N GLY A 35 -3.18 12.17 4.29
CA GLY A 35 -2.65 13.34 3.59
C GLY A 35 -3.56 14.56 3.70
N ILE A 36 -3.23 15.63 2.98
CA ILE A 36 -4.00 16.87 2.92
C ILE A 36 -4.17 17.31 1.47
N GLY A 37 -5.38 17.70 1.09
CA GLY A 37 -5.70 18.21 -0.24
C GLY A 37 -5.69 17.15 -1.34
N VAL A 38 -5.92 15.87 -1.00
CA VAL A 38 -5.90 14.75 -1.94
C VAL A 38 -7.14 14.71 -2.81
N TYR A 39 -8.31 15.08 -2.28
CA TYR A 39 -9.56 15.19 -3.03
C TYR A 39 -10.41 16.38 -2.54
N PRO A 40 -11.34 16.89 -3.37
CA PRO A 40 -12.22 18.00 -2.98
C PRO A 40 -13.09 17.65 -1.76
N GLY A 41 -13.09 18.53 -0.75
CA GLY A 41 -13.84 18.34 0.49
C GLY A 41 -13.19 17.40 1.51
N GLN A 42 -11.93 16.98 1.30
CA GLN A 42 -11.24 16.07 2.24
C GLN A 42 -11.17 16.62 3.68
N ASP A 43 -11.13 17.94 3.85
CA ASP A 43 -11.04 18.61 5.15
C ASP A 43 -12.20 18.27 6.10
N SER A 44 -13.40 17.95 5.57
CA SER A 44 -14.52 17.49 6.40
C SER A 44 -14.37 16.05 6.88
N ASP A 45 -13.55 15.25 6.20
CA ASP A 45 -13.36 13.82 6.47
C ASP A 45 -12.14 13.56 7.37
N LEU A 46 -11.28 14.55 7.60
CA LEU A 46 -10.03 14.42 8.34
C LEU A 46 -10.20 14.68 9.85
N GLU A 47 -9.72 13.75 10.65
CA GLU A 47 -9.58 13.94 12.11
C GLU A 47 -8.36 14.83 12.45
N ILE A 48 -7.30 14.77 11.64
CA ILE A 48 -6.04 15.48 11.83
C ILE A 48 -5.70 16.23 10.55
N LEU A 49 -5.59 17.57 10.62
CA LEU A 49 -5.38 18.44 9.47
C LEU A 49 -3.90 18.76 9.17
N ASP A 50 -2.99 18.31 10.02
CA ASP A 50 -1.55 18.47 9.81
C ASP A 50 -0.91 17.11 9.40
N PRO A 51 -0.24 17.01 8.23
CA PRO A 51 0.39 15.77 7.80
C PRO A 51 1.43 15.24 8.79
N MET A 52 2.21 16.12 9.44
CA MET A 52 3.23 15.73 10.41
C MET A 52 2.58 15.16 11.68
N GLU A 53 1.45 15.73 12.10
CA GLU A 53 0.66 15.16 13.20
C GLU A 53 0.06 13.80 12.81
N GLN A 54 -0.37 13.61 11.54
CA GLN A 54 -0.82 12.30 11.06
C GLN A 54 0.29 11.24 11.15
N TYR A 55 1.54 11.57 10.77
CA TYR A 55 2.68 10.66 10.95
C TYR A 55 3.05 10.44 12.41
N GLY A 56 2.96 11.46 13.27
CA GLY A 56 3.11 11.30 14.71
C GLY A 56 2.08 10.32 15.27
N ARG A 57 0.83 10.41 14.81
CA ARG A 57 -0.23 9.47 15.18
C ARG A 57 0.03 8.06 14.67
N LEU A 58 0.51 7.92 13.43
CA LEU A 58 0.92 6.63 12.87
C LEU A 58 2.03 6.00 13.72
N SER A 59 3.05 6.78 14.10
CA SER A 59 4.19 6.26 14.86
C SER A 59 3.78 5.74 16.24
N GLU A 60 2.82 6.37 16.92
CA GLU A 60 2.26 5.86 18.19
C GLU A 60 1.74 4.42 18.08
N PHE A 61 1.24 4.00 16.92
CA PHE A 61 0.79 2.63 16.71
C PHE A 61 1.90 1.73 16.17
N VAL A 62 2.63 2.16 15.14
CA VAL A 62 3.65 1.30 14.51
C VAL A 62 4.81 1.00 15.46
N ASN A 63 5.18 1.93 16.35
CA ASN A 63 6.20 1.71 17.37
C ASN A 63 5.80 0.70 18.44
N GLN A 64 4.52 0.30 18.49
CA GLN A 64 4.07 -0.77 19.37
C GLN A 64 4.28 -2.17 18.76
N VAL A 65 4.63 -2.29 17.49
CA VAL A 65 4.97 -3.57 16.88
C VAL A 65 6.24 -4.13 17.55
N PRO A 66 6.27 -5.42 17.92
CA PRO A 66 7.45 -6.04 18.54
C PRO A 66 8.75 -5.77 17.77
N GLU A 67 9.84 -5.47 18.49
CA GLU A 67 11.12 -5.06 17.90
C GLU A 67 11.77 -6.13 17.01
N ASP A 68 11.43 -7.41 17.21
CA ASP A 68 11.90 -8.53 16.40
C ASP A 68 11.17 -8.68 15.06
N ILE A 69 10.12 -7.88 14.83
CA ILE A 69 9.43 -7.77 13.55
C ILE A 69 9.96 -6.53 12.82
N LYS A 70 10.51 -6.73 11.62
CA LYS A 70 10.89 -5.61 10.75
C LYS A 70 9.66 -5.06 10.06
N VAL A 71 9.42 -3.76 10.18
CA VAL A 71 8.30 -3.07 9.52
C VAL A 71 8.84 -2.30 8.33
N PHE A 72 8.29 -2.52 7.15
CA PHE A 72 8.61 -1.78 5.94
C PHE A 72 7.44 -0.86 5.60
N VAL A 73 7.72 0.42 5.41
CA VAL A 73 6.73 1.46 5.13
C VAL A 73 7.05 2.08 3.79
N MET A 74 6.16 1.90 2.83
CA MET A 74 6.24 2.48 1.50
C MET A 74 5.23 3.63 1.41
N PRO A 75 5.49 4.72 0.66
CA PRO A 75 4.50 5.75 0.43
C PRO A 75 3.49 5.35 -0.66
N GLY A 76 2.32 5.98 -0.61
CA GLY A 76 1.31 6.01 -1.66
C GLY A 76 1.00 7.43 -2.12
N ASN A 77 -0.12 7.63 -2.80
CA ASN A 77 -0.48 8.94 -3.36
C ASN A 77 -1.01 9.94 -2.32
N HIS A 78 -1.29 9.51 -1.08
CA HIS A 78 -1.70 10.38 0.03
C HIS A 78 -0.51 10.85 0.90
N ASP A 79 0.63 10.17 0.80
CA ASP A 79 1.80 10.43 1.64
C ASP A 79 2.55 11.73 1.24
N ILE A 80 3.39 12.26 2.14
CA ILE A 80 4.13 13.53 1.97
C ILE A 80 5.34 13.43 1.01
N VAL A 81 5.12 12.79 -0.12
CA VAL A 81 6.06 12.68 -1.24
C VAL A 81 5.42 13.28 -2.48
N ARG A 82 6.18 13.39 -3.58
CA ARG A 82 5.55 13.76 -4.86
C ARG A 82 4.45 12.75 -5.23
N LEU A 83 3.37 13.24 -5.80
CA LEU A 83 2.26 12.41 -6.28
C LEU A 83 2.70 11.48 -7.44
N ALA A 84 3.59 11.98 -8.30
CA ALA A 84 4.02 11.27 -9.50
C ALA A 84 5.02 10.13 -9.19
N GLU A 85 4.76 8.96 -9.77
CA GLU A 85 5.58 7.77 -9.62
C GLU A 85 6.80 7.78 -10.58
N PRO A 86 7.92 7.12 -10.22
CA PRO A 86 8.17 6.49 -8.92
C PRO A 86 8.26 7.51 -7.78
N GLN A 87 7.80 7.14 -6.60
CA GLN A 87 7.85 8.00 -5.42
C GLN A 87 9.10 7.69 -4.58
N PRO A 88 9.80 8.71 -4.07
CA PRO A 88 10.97 8.52 -3.22
C PRO A 88 10.58 7.94 -1.85
N ILE A 89 11.56 7.57 -1.04
CA ILE A 89 11.33 7.27 0.38
C ILE A 89 10.70 8.48 1.09
N LEU A 90 9.97 8.21 2.18
CA LEU A 90 9.44 9.24 3.07
C LEU A 90 10.56 10.15 3.62
N PRO A 91 10.26 11.43 3.93
CA PRO A 91 11.25 12.38 4.45
C PRO A 91 12.01 11.87 5.69
N SER A 92 13.30 12.16 5.73
CA SER A 92 14.21 11.67 6.78
C SER A 92 13.87 12.21 8.18
N GLU A 93 13.23 13.37 8.25
CA GLU A 93 12.78 14.04 9.46
C GLU A 93 11.75 13.19 10.21
N LEU A 94 10.91 12.46 9.47
CA LEU A 94 9.93 11.54 10.04
C LEU A 94 10.61 10.38 10.77
N LYS A 95 11.84 10.00 10.37
CA LYS A 95 12.52 8.82 10.94
C LYS A 95 12.72 8.94 12.46
N SER A 96 12.83 10.16 12.98
CA SER A 96 12.91 10.44 14.43
C SER A 96 11.68 10.01 15.22
N LEU A 97 10.53 9.88 14.57
CA LEU A 97 9.27 9.44 15.17
C LEU A 97 9.17 7.92 15.30
N PHE A 98 9.98 7.15 14.57
CA PHE A 98 9.82 5.70 14.42
C PHE A 98 10.99 4.91 15.02
N ASN A 99 10.69 3.74 15.59
CA ASN A 99 11.67 2.80 16.12
C ASN A 99 12.67 2.31 15.05
N GLN A 100 13.77 1.70 15.51
CA GLN A 100 14.87 1.25 14.64
C GLN A 100 14.48 0.11 13.70
N ASN A 101 13.52 -0.74 14.09
CA ASN A 101 13.02 -1.87 13.29
C ASN A 101 12.06 -1.45 12.15
N ILE A 102 11.84 -0.14 11.97
CA ILE A 102 10.94 0.41 10.95
C ILE A 102 11.76 1.01 9.80
N TYR A 103 11.51 0.61 8.57
CA TYR A 103 12.30 0.96 7.40
C TYR A 103 11.43 1.62 6.34
N PHE A 104 11.85 2.77 5.83
CA PHE A 104 11.16 3.46 4.74
C PHE A 104 11.67 2.97 3.39
N LEU A 105 10.74 2.65 2.49
CA LEU A 105 11.01 2.18 1.13
C LEU A 105 10.41 3.15 0.10
N PRO A 106 10.98 3.25 -1.11
CA PRO A 106 10.36 3.99 -2.21
C PRO A 106 9.21 3.17 -2.83
N ASN A 107 8.42 3.79 -3.71
CA ASN A 107 7.36 3.12 -4.49
C ASN A 107 7.66 3.21 -6.00
N PRO A 108 7.74 2.10 -6.76
CA PRO A 108 7.76 0.70 -6.32
C PRO A 108 9.10 0.26 -5.71
N TYR A 109 9.15 -0.95 -5.15
CA TYR A 109 10.39 -1.55 -4.62
C TYR A 109 10.42 -3.08 -4.71
N ASN A 110 11.58 -3.67 -5.05
CA ASN A 110 11.82 -5.11 -4.94
C ASN A 110 12.55 -5.41 -3.63
N LEU A 111 11.86 -6.04 -2.68
CA LEU A 111 12.37 -6.40 -1.37
C LEU A 111 12.75 -7.89 -1.34
N VAL A 112 13.97 -8.21 -0.93
CA VAL A 112 14.40 -9.61 -0.74
C VAL A 112 14.23 -10.01 0.72
N LEU A 113 13.36 -10.98 0.97
CA LEU A 113 13.11 -11.55 2.31
C LEU A 113 13.37 -13.06 2.28
N GLU A 114 14.37 -13.55 3.02
CA GLU A 114 14.70 -14.99 3.11
C GLU A 114 14.76 -15.67 1.73
N ASP A 115 15.56 -15.10 0.82
CA ASP A 115 15.74 -15.53 -0.57
C ASP A 115 14.48 -15.45 -1.47
N LYS A 116 13.44 -14.72 -1.03
CA LYS A 116 12.23 -14.45 -1.82
C LYS A 116 12.19 -13.03 -2.32
N ASN A 117 11.93 -12.87 -3.62
CA ASN A 117 11.71 -11.56 -4.23
C ASN A 117 10.26 -11.12 -4.03
N VAL A 118 10.07 -10.08 -3.22
CA VAL A 118 8.77 -9.48 -2.90
C VAL A 118 8.69 -8.12 -3.60
N LEU A 119 7.91 -8.06 -4.68
CA LEU A 119 7.63 -6.82 -5.40
C LEU A 119 6.54 -6.04 -4.67
N LEU A 120 6.85 -4.83 -4.25
CA LEU A 120 5.95 -3.88 -3.62
C LEU A 120 5.63 -2.76 -4.62
N TYR A 121 4.35 -2.46 -4.78
CA TYR A 121 3.87 -1.35 -5.59
C TYR A 121 2.61 -0.78 -4.98
N HIS A 122 2.48 0.53 -4.82
CA HIS A 122 1.29 1.09 -4.17
C HIS A 122 0.00 0.78 -4.94
N GLY A 123 0.03 0.81 -6.28
CA GLY A 123 -1.10 0.39 -7.10
C GLY A 123 -1.84 1.50 -7.84
N MET A 124 -1.26 2.71 -7.99
CA MET A 124 -1.94 3.84 -8.64
C MET A 124 -2.46 3.48 -10.05
N SER A 125 -1.69 2.69 -10.80
CA SER A 125 -2.03 2.20 -12.14
C SER A 125 -3.23 1.28 -12.22
N LEU A 126 -3.70 0.73 -11.09
CA LEU A 126 -4.87 -0.12 -11.10
C LEU A 126 -6.12 0.63 -11.55
N ASN A 127 -6.19 1.94 -11.29
CA ASN A 127 -7.25 2.80 -11.83
C ASN A 127 -7.25 2.81 -13.36
N ASP A 128 -6.07 2.89 -13.97
CA ASP A 128 -5.90 2.85 -15.42
C ASP A 128 -6.22 1.48 -16.00
N MET A 129 -5.84 0.41 -15.30
CA MET A 129 -6.10 -0.96 -15.73
C MET A 129 -7.60 -1.28 -15.75
N VAL A 130 -8.35 -0.79 -14.77
CA VAL A 130 -9.82 -0.93 -14.72
C VAL A 130 -10.48 -0.23 -15.92
N GLU A 131 -9.97 0.92 -16.35
CA GLU A 131 -10.50 1.63 -17.53
C GLU A 131 -10.12 0.97 -18.86
N LEU A 132 -8.90 0.44 -18.96
CA LEU A 132 -8.37 -0.07 -20.22
C LEU A 132 -8.90 -1.44 -20.60
N ILE A 133 -9.26 -2.28 -19.62
CA ILE A 133 -9.59 -3.68 -19.88
C ILE A 133 -11.12 -3.86 -19.85
N PRO A 134 -11.75 -4.21 -20.99
CA PRO A 134 -13.19 -4.40 -21.06
C PRO A 134 -13.69 -5.42 -20.02
N GLY A 135 -14.75 -5.04 -19.30
CA GLY A 135 -15.37 -5.89 -18.28
C GLY A 135 -14.64 -5.92 -16.93
N MET A 136 -13.58 -5.13 -16.74
CA MET A 136 -12.96 -4.97 -15.43
C MET A 136 -13.63 -3.90 -14.59
N ASN A 137 -13.59 -4.13 -13.29
CA ASN A 137 -14.01 -3.22 -12.22
C ASN A 137 -13.23 -3.54 -10.94
N PHE A 138 -13.40 -2.73 -9.89
CA PHE A 138 -12.66 -2.89 -8.64
C PHE A 138 -12.90 -4.21 -7.88
N SER A 139 -14.00 -4.94 -8.16
CA SER A 139 -14.22 -6.29 -7.62
C SER A 139 -13.39 -7.38 -8.31
N THR A 140 -12.82 -7.07 -9.49
CA THR A 140 -12.03 -7.99 -10.31
C THR A 140 -10.55 -7.65 -10.34
N ILE A 141 -10.06 -6.92 -9.33
CA ILE A 141 -8.70 -6.36 -9.34
C ILE A 141 -7.60 -7.42 -9.47
N GLY A 142 -7.85 -8.66 -9.03
CA GLY A 142 -6.93 -9.78 -9.27
C GLY A 142 -6.54 -9.93 -10.74
N LYS A 143 -7.49 -9.79 -11.67
CA LYS A 143 -7.21 -9.82 -13.12
C LYS A 143 -6.35 -8.64 -13.57
N ALA A 144 -6.49 -7.46 -12.94
CA ALA A 144 -5.61 -6.32 -13.20
C ALA A 144 -4.16 -6.67 -12.87
N LEU A 145 -3.94 -7.30 -11.70
CA LEU A 145 -2.62 -7.71 -11.24
C LEU A 145 -2.00 -8.76 -12.15
N GLU A 146 -2.78 -9.75 -12.59
CA GLU A 146 -2.34 -10.71 -13.59
C GLU A 146 -1.92 -10.03 -14.91
N GLU A 147 -2.64 -8.99 -15.32
CA GLU A 147 -2.37 -8.25 -16.54
C GLU A 147 -1.11 -7.37 -16.45
N LEU A 148 -0.81 -6.81 -15.27
CA LEU A 148 0.46 -6.13 -14.98
C LEU A 148 1.63 -7.13 -14.99
N LEU A 149 1.48 -8.28 -14.31
CA LEU A 149 2.47 -9.36 -14.29
C LEU A 149 2.73 -9.91 -15.70
N ARG A 150 1.68 -10.10 -16.50
CA ARG A 150 1.75 -10.57 -17.89
C ARG A 150 2.52 -9.61 -18.78
N ARG A 151 2.31 -8.30 -18.61
CA ARG A 151 3.02 -7.25 -19.37
C ARG A 151 4.41 -6.94 -18.81
N ARG A 152 4.73 -7.43 -17.62
CA ARG A 152 5.98 -7.15 -16.90
C ARG A 152 6.19 -5.65 -16.70
N HIS A 153 5.11 -4.92 -16.43
CA HIS A 153 5.14 -3.47 -16.25
C HIS A 153 4.04 -3.03 -15.27
N LEU A 154 4.41 -2.24 -14.27
CA LEU A 154 3.52 -1.80 -13.19
C LEU A 154 2.57 -0.69 -13.62
N ALA A 155 2.96 0.22 -14.51
CA ALA A 155 2.10 1.32 -15.00
C ALA A 155 2.17 1.48 -16.54
N PRO A 156 1.64 0.54 -17.33
CA PRO A 156 1.88 0.51 -18.79
C PRO A 156 1.13 1.59 -19.59
N LYS A 157 0.18 2.31 -18.99
CA LYS A 157 -0.60 3.37 -19.66
C LYS A 157 0.06 4.72 -19.42
N TYR A 158 0.50 5.38 -20.49
CA TYR A 158 0.91 6.78 -20.44
C TYR A 158 -0.30 7.72 -20.63
N GLY A 159 -0.29 8.88 -19.98
CA GLY A 159 -1.36 9.88 -20.08
C GLY A 159 -2.68 9.48 -19.41
N GLY A 160 -2.64 8.47 -18.55
CA GLY A 160 -3.77 8.01 -17.75
C GLY A 160 -3.94 8.79 -16.44
N LYS A 161 -4.60 8.15 -15.48
CA LYS A 161 -4.76 8.63 -14.11
C LYS A 161 -3.48 8.51 -13.30
N THR A 162 -2.57 7.61 -13.66
CA THR A 162 -1.27 7.45 -13.01
C THR A 162 -0.33 8.56 -13.44
N PRO A 163 0.08 9.45 -12.51
CA PRO A 163 1.07 10.47 -12.82
C PRO A 163 2.45 9.84 -12.83
N LEU A 164 3.16 9.94 -13.97
CA LEU A 164 4.51 9.39 -14.14
C LEU A 164 5.50 10.53 -14.35
N ILE A 165 6.61 10.53 -13.61
CA ILE A 165 7.69 11.48 -13.88
C ILE A 165 8.48 11.05 -15.12
N PRO A 166 8.91 12.01 -15.97
CA PRO A 166 9.87 11.70 -17.01
C PRO A 166 11.21 11.33 -16.36
N SER A 167 11.73 10.16 -16.69
CA SER A 167 12.99 9.62 -16.16
C SER A 167 13.73 8.90 -17.28
N ASN A 168 15.07 8.92 -17.22
CA ASN A 168 15.91 8.16 -18.13
C ASN A 168 15.80 6.64 -17.91
N ASN A 169 15.39 6.23 -16.71
CA ASN A 169 15.16 4.84 -16.33
C ASN A 169 13.68 4.63 -16.00
N ASP A 170 13.12 3.54 -16.47
CA ASP A 170 11.75 3.11 -16.15
C ASP A 170 11.77 2.14 -14.98
N TYR A 171 11.36 2.63 -13.80
CA TYR A 171 11.34 1.85 -12.56
C TYR A 171 10.08 0.99 -12.42
N HIS A 172 9.13 1.08 -13.36
CA HIS A 172 7.90 0.30 -13.37
C HIS A 172 8.04 -1.01 -14.14
N VAL A 173 9.14 -1.21 -14.86
CA VAL A 173 9.45 -2.48 -15.52
C VAL A 173 9.72 -3.57 -14.47
N ILE A 174 9.04 -4.70 -14.60
CA ILE A 174 9.25 -5.88 -13.76
C ILE A 174 10.38 -6.69 -14.39
N GLU A 175 11.64 -6.32 -14.12
CA GLU A 175 12.82 -6.96 -14.71
C GLU A 175 12.99 -8.43 -14.29
N THR A 176 12.77 -8.72 -13.00
CA THR A 176 12.85 -10.07 -12.42
C THR A 176 11.44 -10.53 -12.03
N VAL A 177 11.09 -11.78 -12.33
CA VAL A 177 9.80 -12.35 -11.89
C VAL A 177 9.79 -12.43 -10.37
N PRO A 178 8.84 -11.79 -9.67
CA PRO A 178 8.78 -11.87 -8.21
C PRO A 178 8.20 -13.21 -7.73
N ASP A 179 8.55 -13.62 -6.52
CA ASP A 179 7.85 -14.71 -5.82
C ASP A 179 6.49 -14.22 -5.28
N VAL A 180 6.47 -12.98 -4.77
CA VAL A 180 5.29 -12.33 -4.18
C VAL A 180 5.11 -10.93 -4.74
N PHE A 181 3.88 -10.55 -5.08
CA PHE A 181 3.51 -9.20 -5.53
C PHE A 181 2.47 -8.59 -4.60
N ILE A 182 2.81 -7.48 -3.93
CA ILE A 182 1.94 -6.78 -2.97
C ILE A 182 1.58 -5.42 -3.53
N THR A 183 0.29 -5.10 -3.48
CA THR A 183 -0.27 -3.80 -3.88
C THR A 183 -1.39 -3.34 -2.97
N GLY A 184 -1.81 -2.08 -3.10
CA GLY A 184 -2.92 -1.47 -2.36
C GLY A 184 -3.76 -0.52 -3.20
N HIS A 185 -3.94 0.71 -2.70
CA HIS A 185 -4.66 1.85 -3.29
C HIS A 185 -6.17 1.68 -3.47
N VAL A 186 -6.61 0.68 -4.24
CA VAL A 186 -8.00 0.58 -4.66
C VAL A 186 -8.93 -0.04 -3.61
N HIS A 187 -8.48 -0.14 -2.35
CA HIS A 187 -9.24 -0.58 -1.16
C HIS A 187 -10.09 -1.85 -1.36
N SER A 188 -9.63 -2.73 -2.25
CA SER A 188 -10.26 -3.98 -2.66
C SER A 188 -9.34 -5.11 -2.28
N HIS A 189 -9.85 -6.14 -1.64
CA HIS A 189 -9.04 -7.31 -1.34
C HIS A 189 -9.01 -8.26 -2.55
N ALA A 190 -7.81 -8.66 -2.96
CA ALA A 190 -7.61 -9.78 -3.87
C ALA A 190 -6.42 -10.62 -3.42
N LEU A 191 -6.55 -11.93 -3.57
CA LEU A 191 -5.48 -12.90 -3.34
C LEU A 191 -5.50 -13.89 -4.49
N GLY A 192 -4.33 -14.24 -5.03
CA GLY A 192 -4.27 -15.24 -6.08
C GLY A 192 -2.86 -15.69 -6.42
N ASN A 193 -2.79 -16.53 -7.46
CA ASN A 193 -1.54 -17.03 -7.99
C ASN A 193 -1.57 -16.94 -9.52
N TYR A 194 -0.56 -16.30 -10.10
CA TYR A 194 -0.38 -16.21 -11.54
C TYR A 194 0.97 -16.81 -11.94
N LYS A 195 0.93 -17.98 -12.57
CA LYS A 195 2.13 -18.69 -13.07
C LYS A 195 3.23 -18.82 -12.00
N GLY A 196 2.85 -19.12 -10.76
CA GLY A 196 3.77 -19.28 -9.63
C GLY A 196 3.96 -18.04 -8.78
N VAL A 197 3.65 -16.83 -9.28
CA VAL A 197 3.70 -15.58 -8.50
C VAL A 197 2.48 -15.50 -7.60
N ARG A 198 2.67 -15.40 -6.28
CA ARG A 198 1.56 -15.10 -5.36
C ARG A 198 1.33 -13.59 -5.34
N TYR A 199 0.10 -13.13 -5.52
CA TYR A 199 -0.20 -11.71 -5.42
C TYR A 199 -1.25 -11.44 -4.35
N VAL A 200 -1.17 -10.27 -3.75
CA VAL A 200 -2.17 -9.74 -2.82
C VAL A 200 -2.39 -8.24 -3.09
N ASN A 201 -3.66 -7.86 -3.25
CA ASN A 201 -4.07 -6.48 -3.01
C ASN A 201 -4.53 -6.39 -1.56
N SER A 202 -3.74 -5.74 -0.73
CA SER A 202 -4.13 -5.45 0.63
C SER A 202 -5.31 -4.46 0.59
N SER A 203 -6.25 -4.67 1.51
CA SER A 203 -7.55 -3.98 1.50
C SER A 203 -7.40 -2.51 1.95
N THR A 204 -7.96 -2.13 3.08
CA THR A 204 -7.74 -0.83 3.70
C THR A 204 -8.10 -0.90 5.18
N TRP A 205 -7.45 -0.06 5.99
CA TRP A 205 -7.85 0.22 7.37
C TRP A 205 -8.77 1.45 7.47
N GLN A 206 -9.19 2.00 6.33
CA GLN A 206 -10.16 3.07 6.23
C GLN A 206 -11.58 2.49 6.08
N SER A 207 -12.54 3.08 6.79
CA SER A 207 -13.95 2.85 6.47
C SER A 207 -14.30 3.57 5.16
N GLN A 208 -15.38 3.17 4.49
CA GLN A 208 -15.83 3.84 3.26
C GLN A 208 -16.03 5.35 3.49
N THR A 209 -15.34 6.18 2.72
CA THR A 209 -15.49 7.66 2.75
C THR A 209 -16.70 8.12 1.94
N GLU A 210 -17.12 9.37 2.13
CA GLU A 210 -18.24 9.94 1.35
C GLU A 210 -17.88 10.05 -0.14
N TYR A 211 -16.64 10.46 -0.45
CA TYR A 211 -16.12 10.46 -1.82
C TYR A 211 -16.16 9.07 -2.48
N GLN A 212 -15.75 8.02 -1.77
CA GLN A 212 -15.83 6.64 -2.25
C GLN A 212 -17.28 6.22 -2.54
N ARG A 213 -18.23 6.62 -1.67
CA ARG A 213 -19.66 6.39 -1.89
C ARG A 213 -20.18 7.12 -3.13
N MET A 214 -19.77 8.37 -3.34
CA MET A 214 -20.13 9.15 -4.55
C MET A 214 -19.62 8.48 -5.83
N MET A 215 -18.48 7.79 -5.77
CA MET A 215 -17.90 7.03 -6.88
C MET A 215 -18.48 5.61 -7.03
N ASN A 216 -19.56 5.27 -6.31
CA ASN A 216 -20.13 3.91 -6.22
C ASN A 216 -19.08 2.83 -5.88
N PHE A 217 -18.04 3.23 -5.13
CA PHE A 217 -16.96 2.35 -4.72
C PHE A 217 -17.17 1.91 -3.27
N SER A 218 -17.28 0.60 -3.06
CA SER A 218 -17.41 0.00 -1.72
C SER A 218 -16.13 -0.78 -1.38
N PRO A 219 -15.35 -0.36 -0.37
CA PRO A 219 -14.14 -1.07 0.03
C PRO A 219 -14.48 -2.49 0.50
N ASN A 220 -13.72 -3.48 0.05
CA ASN A 220 -13.92 -4.87 0.47
C ASN A 220 -13.08 -5.16 1.71
N LEU A 221 -13.71 -5.03 2.87
CA LEU A 221 -13.11 -5.10 4.22
C LEU A 221 -12.77 -6.53 4.70
N GLN A 222 -12.74 -7.53 3.82
CA GLN A 222 -12.69 -8.95 4.19
C GLN A 222 -11.37 -9.46 4.80
N CYS A 223 -10.30 -8.65 4.87
CA CYS A 223 -9.01 -9.13 5.39
C CYS A 223 -8.56 -8.34 6.63
N SER A 224 -8.76 -8.92 7.83
CA SER A 224 -8.25 -8.39 9.10
C SER A 224 -6.73 -8.54 9.29
N ARG A 225 -6.04 -9.16 8.32
CA ARG A 225 -4.60 -9.45 8.33
C ARG A 225 -3.85 -8.92 7.11
N CYS A 226 -4.49 -8.12 6.26
CA CYS A 226 -3.87 -7.53 5.06
C CYS A 226 -3.71 -6.04 5.28
N LEU A 227 -2.47 -5.54 5.26
CA LEU A 227 -2.16 -4.14 5.49
C LEU A 227 -1.88 -3.44 4.16
N THR A 228 -2.65 -2.40 3.87
CA THR A 228 -2.16 -1.27 3.07
C THR A 228 -1.41 -0.35 4.01
#